data_AF-A0A851RKC5-F1
#
_entry.id   AF-A0A851RKC5-F1
#
_cell.length_a   1.000
_cell.length_b   1.000
_cell.length_c   1.000
_cell.angle_alpha   90.00
_cell.angle_beta   90.00
_cell.angle_gamma   90.00
#
_symmetry.space_group_name_H-M   'P 1'
#
loop_
_entity.id
_entity.type
_entity.pdbx_description
1 polymer ?
#
loop_
_entity_poly.entity_id
_entity_poly.type
_entity_poly.pdbx_seq_one_letter_code
_entity_poly.pdbx_strand_id
1 'polypeptide(L)' 'MIKFFLMVNKQGQTRLSRYYEHVEINKRTLLEAEVIKNCLSRSKDECSFIEYKDFKLVYRQYAALFIVVGIDQTE' A
#
# COMPACT_ATOMS: atom_id res chain seq x y z
N MET A 1 7.58 -1.04 -12.37
CA MET A 1 8.02 0.25 -11.78
C MET A 1 7.31 0.48 -10.45
N ILE A 2 7.81 1.36 -9.57
CA ILE A 2 7.10 1.73 -8.33
C ILE A 2 6.07 2.81 -8.65
N LYS A 3 4.78 2.54 -8.43
CA LYS A 3 3.67 3.48 -8.65
C LYS A 3 3.51 4.44 -7.48
N PHE A 4 3.57 3.91 -6.25
CA PHE A 4 3.43 4.69 -5.04
C PHE A 4 4.08 4.02 -3.83
N PHE A 5 4.35 4.83 -2.82
CA PHE A 5 4.91 4.44 -1.53
C PHE A 5 4.07 5.08 -0.41
N LEU A 6 3.57 4.26 0.49
CA LEU A 6 2.78 4.65 1.65
C LEU A 6 3.46 4.20 2.94
N MET A 7 3.33 5.03 3.97
CA MET A 7 3.64 4.68 5.35
C MET A 7 2.40 4.91 6.20
N VAL A 8 1.97 3.91 6.94
CA VAL A 8 0.67 3.88 7.61
C VAL A 8 0.85 3.35 9.03
N ASN A 9 0.17 3.92 10.02
CA ASN A 9 0.22 3.36 11.37
C ASN A 9 -0.75 2.17 11.55
N LYS A 10 -0.70 1.51 12.71
CA LYS A 10 -1.65 0.42 13.07
C LYS A 10 -3.14 0.80 13.05
N GLN A 11 -3.46 2.09 13.10
CA GLN A 11 -4.84 2.59 13.08
C GLN A 11 -5.33 2.91 11.66
N GLY A 12 -4.49 2.69 10.64
CA GLY A 12 -4.83 3.00 9.24
C GLY A 12 -4.61 4.46 8.85
N GLN A 13 -3.95 5.26 9.68
CA GLN A 13 -3.65 6.66 9.36
C GLN A 13 -2.37 6.74 8.52
N THR A 14 -2.49 7.33 7.33
CA THR A 14 -1.36 7.63 6.44
C THR A 14 -0.44 8.69 7.08
N ARG A 15 0.85 8.35 7.21
CA ARG A 15 1.93 9.20 7.70
C ARG A 15 2.81 9.74 6.59
N LEU A 16 2.91 9.00 5.49
CA LEU A 16 3.56 9.44 4.27
C LEU A 16 2.80 8.84 3.08
N SER A 17 2.58 9.67 2.06
CA SER A 17 2.00 9.25 0.79
C SER A 17 2.80 9.88 -0.35
N ARG A 18 3.41 9.05 -1.18
CA ARG A 18 4.19 9.47 -2.35
C ARG A 18 3.72 8.69 -3.56
N TYR A 19 3.30 9.41 -4.59
CA TYR A 19 2.98 8.85 -5.90
C TYR A 19 4.07 9.26 -6.90
N TYR A 20 4.51 8.31 -7.71
CA TYR A 20 5.50 8.54 -8.77
C TYR A 20 4.83 8.77 -10.13
N GLU A 21 3.54 8.48 -10.23
CA GLU A 21 2.71 8.73 -11.41
C GLU A 21 1.59 9.72 -11.09
N HIS A 22 1.07 10.38 -12.13
CA HIS A 22 -0.05 11.28 -11.96
C HIS A 22 -1.35 10.49 -11.74
N VAL A 23 -1.89 10.59 -10.53
CA VAL A 23 -3.21 10.07 -10.17
C VAL A 23 -4.08 11.21 -9.67
N GLU A 24 -5.35 11.27 -10.07
CA GLU A 24 -6.32 12.24 -9.54
C GLU A 24 -6.52 12.07 -8.03
N ILE A 25 -6.69 13.18 -7.31
CA ILE A 25 -6.72 13.16 -5.84
C ILE A 25 -7.84 12.29 -5.25
N ASN A 26 -9.03 12.30 -5.88
CA ASN A 26 -10.16 11.48 -5.45
C ASN A 26 -9.86 9.98 -5.60
N LYS A 27 -9.17 9.60 -6.70
CA LYS A 27 -8.75 8.22 -6.94
C LYS A 27 -7.67 7.79 -5.95
N ARG A 28 -6.75 8.68 -5.55
CA ARG A 28 -5.74 8.40 -4.52
C ARG A 28 -6.38 8.04 -3.18
N THR A 29 -7.33 8.85 -2.71
CA THR A 29 -7.99 8.62 -1.40
C THR A 29 -8.70 7.27 -1.35
N LEU A 30 -9.43 6.92 -2.41
CA LEU A 30 -10.10 5.62 -2.51
C LEU A 30 -9.10 4.46 -2.56
N LEU A 31 -8.04 4.61 -3.37
CA LEU A 31 -6.98 3.62 -3.49
C LEU A 31 -6.28 3.38 -2.16
N GLU A 32 -5.87 4.44 -1.44
CA GLU A 32 -5.21 4.30 -0.14
C GLU A 32 -6.10 3.58 0.86
N ALA A 33 -7.38 3.95 0.95
CA ALA A 33 -8.32 3.30 1.86
C ALA A 33 -8.44 1.79 1.59
N GLU A 34 -8.55 1.39 0.33
CA GLU A 34 -8.61 -0.03 -0.06
C GLU A 34 -7.29 -0.76 0.23
N VAL A 35 -6.15 -0.17 -0.14
CA VAL A 35 -4.82 -0.75 0.06
C VAL A 35 -4.51 -0.92 1.56
N ILE A 36 -4.78 0.11 2.36
CA ILE A 36 -4.59 0.09 3.81
C ILE A 36 -5.43 -0.99 4.46
N LYS A 37 -6.71 -1.09 4.08
CA LYS A 37 -7.61 -2.13 4.60
C LYS A 37 -7.07 -3.52 4.29
N ASN A 38 -6.64 -3.76 3.04
CA ASN A 38 -6.06 -5.05 2.64
C ASN A 38 -4.79 -5.39 3.42
N CYS A 39 -3.88 -4.44 3.61
CA CYS A 39 -2.62 -4.70 4.33
C CYS A 39 -2.83 -4.91 5.84
N LEU A 40 -3.73 -4.16 6.48
CA LEU A 40 -3.97 -4.25 7.93
C LEU A 40 -4.77 -5.50 8.33
N SER A 41 -5.53 -6.10 7.41
CA SER A 41 -6.27 -7.33 7.69
C SER A 41 -5.41 -8.60 7.67
N ARG A 42 -4.17 -8.52 7.20
CA ARG A 42 -3.30 -9.71 7.07
C ARG A 42 -2.59 -10.07 8.37
N SER A 43 -2.43 -11.37 8.56
CA SER A 43 -1.62 -11.96 9.62
C SER A 43 -0.12 -11.82 9.33
N LYS A 44 0.72 -12.07 10.35
CA LYS A 44 2.19 -11.97 10.22
C LYS A 44 2.83 -13.14 9.49
N ASP A 45 2.14 -14.28 9.40
CA ASP A 45 2.64 -15.50 8.77
C ASP A 45 2.38 -15.52 7.24
N GLU A 46 1.59 -14.56 6.77
CA GLU A 46 1.30 -14.37 5.36
C GLU A 46 2.44 -13.68 4.61
N CYS A 47 2.54 -13.93 3.31
CA CYS A 47 3.57 -13.33 2.49
C CYS A 47 3.38 -11.82 2.33
N SER A 48 4.48 -11.11 2.10
CA SER A 48 4.52 -9.65 1.91
C SER A 48 3.94 -9.16 0.58
N PHE A 49 3.36 -10.05 -0.24
CA PHE A 49 2.88 -9.73 -1.59
C PHE A 49 1.35 -9.90 -1.67
N ILE A 50 0.68 -8.95 -2.33
CA ILE A 50 -0.77 -9.00 -2.59
C ILE A 50 -1.02 -8.62 -4.05
N GLU A 51 -1.69 -9.49 -4.80
CA GLU A 51 -2.22 -9.13 -6.12
C GLU A 51 -3.40 -8.15 -5.95
N TYR A 52 -3.35 -6.99 -6.59
CA TYR A 52 -4.38 -5.96 -6.45
C TYR A 52 -4.65 -5.26 -7.79
N LYS A 53 -5.78 -5.62 -8.42
CA LYS A 53 -6.20 -5.06 -9.71
C LYS A 53 -5.03 -5.16 -10.72
N ASP A 54 -4.63 -4.04 -11.30
CA ASP A 54 -3.62 -3.93 -12.36
C ASP A 54 -2.18 -3.73 -11.83
N PHE A 55 -1.94 -4.05 -10.56
CA PHE A 55 -0.62 -3.93 -9.93
C PHE A 55 -0.48 -4.88 -8.72
N LYS A 56 0.71 -4.98 -8.15
CA LYS A 56 0.97 -5.74 -6.94
C LYS A 56 1.30 -4.82 -5.77
N LEU A 57 0.95 -5.24 -4.57
CA LEU A 57 1.34 -4.59 -3.33
C LEU A 57 2.45 -5.38 -2.68
N VAL A 58 3.52 -4.68 -2.30
CA VAL A 58 4.53 -5.18 -1.37
C VAL A 58 4.35 -4.47 -0.06
N TYR A 59 4.17 -5.20 1.04
CA TYR A 59 3.97 -4.60 2.36
C TYR A 59 4.79 -5.26 3.45
N ARG A 60 5.20 -4.47 4.44
CA ARG A 60 5.89 -4.98 5.63
C ARG A 60 5.63 -4.10 6.85
N GLN A 61 5.45 -4.75 8.00
CA GLN A 61 5.33 -4.09 9.28
C GLN A 61 6.73 -3.84 9.89
N TYR A 62 7.00 -2.60 10.29
CA TYR A 62 8.17 -2.17 11.05
C TYR A 62 7.68 -1.49 12.35
N ALA A 63 7.81 -2.18 13.48
CA ALA A 63 7.27 -1.76 14.77
C ALA A 63 5.77 -1.39 14.69
N ALA A 64 5.42 -0.11 14.80
CA ALA A 64 4.05 0.41 14.74
C ALA A 64 3.64 0.96 13.37
N LEU A 65 4.53 0.87 12.37
CA LEU A 65 4.32 1.38 11.02
C LEU A 65 4.25 0.23 10.03
N PHE A 66 3.44 0.41 8.99
CA PHE A 66 3.38 -0.41 7.80
C PHE A 66 3.94 0.39 6.65
N ILE A 67 4.89 -0.20 5.94
CA ILE A 67 5.37 0.29 4.66
C ILE A 67 4.64 -0.49 3.58
N VAL A 68 4.00 0.22 2.65
CA VAL A 68 3.25 -0.36 1.54
C VAL A 68 3.72 0.27 0.24
N VAL A 69 4.04 -0.55 -0.74
CA VAL A 69 4.56 -0.14 -2.05
C VAL A 69 3.68 -0.75 -3.12
N GLY A 70 3.13 0.08 -3.99
CA GLY A 70 2.48 -0.39 -5.22
C GLY A 70 3.52 -0.53 -6.33
N ILE A 71 3.64 -1.73 -6.90
CA ILE A 71 4.54 -2.03 -8.02
C ILE A 71 3.74 -2.56 -9.20
N ASP A 72 4.18 -2.31 -10.42
CA ASP A 72 3.60 -2.92 -11.63
C ASP A 72 3.52 -4.46 -11.56
N GLN A 73 2.62 -5.04 -12.36
CA GLN A 73 2.40 -6.50 -12.39
C GLN A 73 3.60 -7.30 -12.92
N THR A 74 4.43 -6.67 -13.76
CA THR A 74 5.59 -7.32 -14.38
C THR A 74 6.80 -7.42 -13.46
N GLU A 75 6.72 -6.79 -12.27
CA GLU A 75 7.76 -6.77 -11.25
C GLU A 75 7.38 -7.54 -9.98
#